data_AF-A0A197JR75-F1
#
_entry.id   AF-A0A197JR75-F1
#
_cell.length_a   1.000
_cell.length_b   1.000
_cell.length_c   1.000
_cell.angle_alpha   90.00
_cell.angle_beta   90.00
_cell.angle_gamma   90.00
#
_symmetry.space_group_name_H-M   'P 1'
#
loop_
_entity.id
_entity.type
_entity.pdbx_description
1 polymer ?
#
loop_
_entity_poly.entity_id
_entity_poly.type
_entity_poly.pdbx_seq_one_letter_code
_entity_poly.pdbx_strand_id
1 'polypeptide(L)'
;MQHMCQMSFSDTTYNSHARVFLNIYQNFIFCAMKFHAYILELFLDPALSCRSTSSSSSSSSSSSSSSQDQINHRQNIIIDPSDLPEIVTGIFRAAYGLLHNSRRSKVGIEAGVEFRVYERHVFWLGATAFLKTLPERQGQSQAGPGLGQGSSRMPEFVYAPLRKYLRTKIVDRLEVEEKKAYFKRMLFSAVNDPRNSIMDDIRYR
;
A
#
# COMPACT_ATOMS: atom_id res chain seq x y z
N MET A 1 7.36 6.72 15.43
CA MET A 1 6.14 6.71 16.28
C MET A 1 4.80 6.82 15.52
N GLN A 2 4.75 7.04 14.19
CA GLN A 2 3.47 7.10 13.44
C GLN A 2 2.75 5.75 13.25
N HIS A 3 3.41 4.62 13.48
CA HIS A 3 2.85 3.29 13.21
C HIS A 3 1.73 2.83 14.18
N MET A 4 1.55 3.49 15.33
CA MET A 4 0.48 3.14 16.29
C MET A 4 -0.76 4.02 16.18
N CYS A 5 -0.73 5.15 15.47
CA CYS A 5 -1.86 6.09 15.41
C CYS A 5 -3.02 5.63 14.50
N GLN A 6 -2.86 4.62 13.64
CA GLN A 6 -3.86 4.35 12.59
C GLN A 6 -4.98 3.37 12.98
N MET A 7 -4.82 2.60 14.08
CA MET A 7 -5.84 1.65 14.54
C MET A 7 -6.97 2.29 15.38
N SER A 8 -6.78 3.51 15.89
CA SER A 8 -7.81 4.23 16.66
C SER A 8 -8.85 4.91 15.78
N PHE A 9 -8.49 5.27 14.54
CA PHE A 9 -9.37 6.01 13.65
C PHE A 9 -10.30 5.13 12.80
N SER A 10 -10.18 3.81 12.96
CA SER A 10 -11.12 2.83 12.41
C SER A 10 -12.29 2.55 13.35
N ASP A 11 -12.33 3.18 14.52
CA ASP A 11 -13.39 2.97 15.50
C ASP A 11 -14.68 3.61 15.02
N THR A 12 -15.60 2.75 14.58
CA THR A 12 -16.92 3.08 14.09
C THR A 12 -17.86 3.59 15.19
N THR A 13 -17.47 3.47 16.47
CA THR A 13 -18.25 3.99 17.60
C THR A 13 -18.25 5.52 17.65
N TYR A 14 -17.15 6.15 17.26
CA TYR A 14 -16.92 7.59 17.44
C TYR A 14 -16.72 8.36 16.14
N ASN A 15 -16.60 7.66 15.01
CA ASN A 15 -16.30 8.26 13.71
C ASN A 15 -17.44 8.01 12.73
N SER A 16 -17.76 9.02 11.93
CA SER A 16 -18.69 8.86 10.81
C SER A 16 -18.15 7.87 9.76
N HIS A 17 -19.06 7.30 8.96
CA HIS A 17 -18.72 6.36 7.89
C HIS A 17 -17.66 6.94 6.95
N ALA A 18 -17.87 8.20 6.57
CA ALA A 18 -16.97 8.92 5.67
C ALA A 18 -15.56 9.04 6.25
N ARG A 19 -15.46 9.34 7.56
CA ARG A 19 -14.18 9.45 8.25
C ARG A 19 -13.49 8.09 8.34
N VAL A 20 -14.21 7.03 8.71
CA VAL A 20 -13.65 5.67 8.77
C VAL A 20 -13.11 5.23 7.41
N PHE A 21 -13.85 5.42 6.32
CA PHE A 21 -13.38 5.07 4.98
C PHE A 21 -12.20 5.94 4.51
N LEU A 22 -12.18 7.23 4.85
CA LEU A 22 -11.03 8.09 4.56
C LEU A 22 -9.77 7.58 5.25
N ASN A 23 -9.87 7.19 6.53
CA ASN A 23 -8.75 6.66 7.29
C ASN A 23 -8.25 5.34 6.69
N ILE A 24 -9.16 4.43 6.31
CA ILE A 24 -8.80 3.18 5.63
C ILE A 24 -8.07 3.48 4.30
N TYR A 25 -8.60 4.42 3.51
CA TYR A 25 -8.00 4.82 2.25
C TYR A 25 -6.60 5.41 2.43
N GLN A 26 -6.42 6.34 3.37
CA GLN A 26 -5.11 6.93 3.67
C GLN A 26 -4.10 5.87 4.10
N ASN A 27 -4.50 4.91 4.93
CA ASN A 27 -3.64 3.79 5.31
C ASN A 27 -3.18 2.98 4.09
N PHE A 28 -4.08 2.73 3.13
CA PHE A 28 -3.72 2.06 1.90
C PHE A 28 -2.82 2.91 0.98
N ILE A 29 -2.94 4.24 0.97
CA ILE A 29 -2.00 5.11 0.24
C ILE A 29 -0.58 4.92 0.80
N PHE A 30 -0.41 4.99 2.12
CA PHE A 30 0.89 4.75 2.76
C PHE A 30 1.41 3.33 2.51
N CYS A 31 0.52 2.34 2.56
CA CYS A 31 0.87 0.95 2.24
C CYS A 31 1.35 0.82 0.78
N ALA A 32 0.65 1.43 -0.17
CA ALA A 32 1.03 1.42 -1.58
C ALA A 32 2.36 2.13 -1.83
N MET A 33 2.64 3.24 -1.14
CA MET A 33 3.93 3.94 -1.23
C MET A 33 5.10 3.06 -0.76
N LYS A 34 4.91 2.38 0.38
CA LYS A 34 5.92 1.44 0.91
C LYS A 34 6.09 0.23 0.01
N PHE A 35 4.99 -0.35 -0.45
CA PHE A 35 5.00 -1.44 -1.42
C PHE A 35 5.79 -1.04 -2.68
N HIS A 36 5.54 0.15 -3.22
CA HIS A 36 6.28 0.67 -4.37
C HIS A 36 7.79 0.78 -4.08
N ALA A 37 8.17 1.31 -2.93
CA ALA A 37 9.58 1.42 -2.53
C ALA A 37 10.26 0.03 -2.40
N TYR A 38 9.58 -0.95 -1.80
CA TYR A 38 10.12 -2.32 -1.69
C TYR A 38 10.28 -2.99 -3.04
N ILE A 39 9.30 -2.81 -3.94
CA ILE A 39 9.37 -3.35 -5.30
C ILE A 39 10.49 -2.64 -6.09
N LEU A 40 10.72 -1.34 -5.90
CA LEU A 40 11.87 -0.66 -6.50
C LEU A 40 13.20 -1.27 -6.01
N GLU A 41 13.35 -1.47 -4.70
CA GLU A 41 14.57 -2.05 -4.11
C GLU A 41 14.85 -3.46 -4.65
N LEU A 42 13.82 -4.31 -4.75
CA LEU A 42 13.95 -5.69 -5.25
C LEU A 42 14.34 -5.78 -6.73
N PHE A 43 13.91 -4.82 -7.56
CA PHE A 43 14.12 -4.89 -9.02
C PHE A 43 15.25 -3.98 -9.53
N LEU A 44 15.67 -2.96 -8.77
CA LEU A 44 16.69 -1.99 -9.20
C LEU A 44 18.06 -2.22 -8.59
N ASP A 45 18.21 -3.10 -7.60
CA ASP A 45 19.50 -3.45 -7.02
C ASP A 45 19.98 -4.84 -7.51
N PRO A 46 20.54 -4.93 -8.73
CA PRO A 46 21.17 -6.17 -9.18
C PRO A 46 22.43 -6.52 -8.37
N ALA A 47 23.02 -5.58 -7.61
CA ALA A 47 24.22 -5.84 -6.83
C ALA A 47 23.94 -6.71 -5.59
N LEU A 48 22.72 -6.69 -5.05
CA LEU A 48 22.28 -7.66 -4.04
C LEU A 48 22.12 -9.09 -4.59
N SER A 49 21.96 -9.27 -5.91
CA SER A 49 21.89 -10.59 -6.55
C SER A 49 23.28 -11.25 -6.67
N CYS A 50 24.34 -10.46 -6.89
CA CYS A 50 25.69 -10.98 -7.17
C CYS A 50 26.59 -11.20 -5.94
N ARG A 51 26.18 -10.78 -4.73
CA ARG A 51 27.07 -10.78 -3.55
C ARG A 51 27.10 -12.08 -2.74
N SER A 52 26.44 -13.14 -3.20
CA SER A 52 26.22 -14.37 -2.41
C SER A 52 27.15 -15.55 -2.72
N THR A 53 28.14 -15.43 -3.61
CA THR A 53 28.93 -16.60 -4.09
C THR A 53 30.45 -16.53 -3.93
N SER A 54 31.03 -15.53 -3.27
CA SER A 54 32.48 -15.45 -3.07
C SER A 54 32.91 -15.40 -1.60
N SER A 55 32.94 -16.58 -0.97
CA SER A 55 33.78 -16.82 0.21
C SER A 55 34.61 -18.10 0.02
N SER A 56 35.57 -18.02 -0.88
CA SER A 56 36.74 -18.90 -0.88
C SER A 56 37.78 -18.36 0.12
N SER A 57 37.90 -19.08 1.23
CA SER A 57 39.15 -19.41 1.93
C SER A 57 40.23 -18.34 2.11
N SER A 58 40.33 -17.79 3.32
CA SER A 58 41.64 -17.56 3.95
C SER A 58 41.55 -17.76 5.46
N SER A 59 42.33 -18.72 5.91
CA SER A 59 42.52 -19.17 7.29
C SER A 59 43.66 -18.42 7.96
N SER A 60 43.44 -17.88 9.16
CA SER A 60 44.37 -17.99 10.31
C SER A 60 43.84 -17.27 11.56
N SER A 61 43.55 -18.07 12.61
CA SER A 61 43.75 -17.88 14.08
C SER A 61 43.90 -16.45 14.65
N SER A 62 43.23 -16.00 15.73
CA SER A 62 43.07 -16.64 17.07
C SER A 62 42.08 -15.87 17.99
N SER A 63 41.30 -16.62 18.82
CA SER A 63 40.71 -16.36 20.18
C SER A 63 40.40 -14.91 20.63
N SER A 64 39.24 -14.50 21.18
CA SER A 64 38.39 -15.12 22.23
C SER A 64 37.09 -14.31 22.50
N SER A 65 36.01 -15.01 22.94
CA SER A 65 34.79 -14.58 23.69
C SER A 65 33.83 -13.53 23.09
N SER A 66 32.51 -13.59 23.18
CA SER A 66 31.46 -14.62 23.27
C SER A 66 30.14 -13.84 23.21
N SER A 67 29.16 -14.32 22.42
CA SER A 67 27.75 -13.85 22.38
C SER A 67 27.40 -12.64 21.52
N GLN A 68 27.68 -12.64 20.19
CA GLN A 68 26.95 -11.74 19.28
C GLN A 68 27.05 -12.04 17.78
N ASP A 69 26.92 -13.29 17.34
CA ASP A 69 26.86 -13.61 15.90
C ASP A 69 25.59 -14.38 15.53
N GLN A 70 24.42 -13.73 15.65
CA GLN A 70 23.27 -14.11 14.82
C GLN A 70 23.33 -13.29 13.53
N ILE A 71 24.21 -13.73 12.63
CA ILE A 71 24.40 -13.13 11.32
C ILE A 71 23.17 -13.45 10.46
N ASN A 72 22.47 -12.37 10.12
CA ASN A 72 21.34 -12.23 9.21
C ASN A 72 21.34 -13.23 8.03
N HIS A 73 20.60 -14.32 8.17
CA HIS A 73 20.25 -15.19 7.05
C HIS A 73 19.06 -14.58 6.29
N ARG A 74 19.30 -13.48 5.58
CA ARG A 74 18.32 -12.92 4.64
C ARG A 74 18.35 -13.76 3.36
N GLN A 75 17.41 -14.69 3.25
CA GLN A 75 17.16 -15.37 1.98
C GLN A 75 16.74 -14.32 0.94
N ASN A 76 17.41 -14.30 -0.22
CA ASN A 76 17.01 -13.48 -1.36
C ASN A 76 15.69 -14.05 -1.92
N ILE A 77 14.56 -13.49 -1.49
CA ILE A 77 13.24 -13.85 -2.01
C ILE A 77 13.10 -13.19 -3.39
N ILE A 78 13.19 -13.99 -4.44
CA ILE A 78 12.85 -13.56 -5.80
C ILE A 78 11.32 -13.56 -5.90
N ILE A 79 10.72 -12.39 -6.13
CA ILE A 79 9.28 -12.25 -6.33
C ILE A 79 8.99 -12.21 -7.83
N ASP A 80 8.21 -13.17 -8.33
CA ASP A 80 7.71 -13.12 -9.71
C ASP A 80 6.67 -11.98 -9.84
N PRO A 81 6.76 -11.09 -10.83
CA PRO A 81 5.76 -10.06 -11.08
C PRO A 81 4.32 -10.59 -11.19
N SER A 82 4.14 -11.84 -11.59
CA SER A 82 2.83 -12.51 -11.68
C SER A 82 2.19 -12.79 -10.32
N ASP A 83 2.98 -12.81 -9.23
CA ASP A 83 2.49 -13.01 -7.85
C ASP A 83 2.00 -11.71 -7.19
N LEU A 84 2.35 -10.54 -7.74
CA LEU A 84 1.99 -9.24 -7.17
C LEU A 84 0.48 -9.06 -6.94
N PRO A 85 -0.43 -9.49 -7.84
CA PRO A 85 -1.87 -9.45 -7.58
C PRO A 85 -2.28 -10.21 -6.32
N GLU A 86 -1.71 -11.40 -6.08
CA GLU A 86 -2.04 -12.21 -4.90
C GLU A 86 -1.46 -11.58 -3.63
N ILE A 87 -0.23 -11.07 -3.69
CA ILE A 87 0.40 -10.35 -2.57
C ILE A 87 -0.46 -9.14 -2.17
N VAL A 88 -0.84 -8.29 -3.13
CA VAL A 88 -1.67 -7.11 -2.88
C VAL A 88 -3.06 -7.49 -2.37
N THR A 89 -3.65 -8.55 -2.92
CA THR A 89 -4.94 -9.08 -2.41
C THR A 89 -4.80 -9.61 -0.98
N GLY A 90 -3.68 -10.25 -0.65
CA GLY A 90 -3.33 -10.68 0.70
C GLY A 90 -3.25 -9.51 1.68
N ILE A 91 -2.66 -8.38 1.26
CA ILE A 91 -2.64 -7.14 2.04
C ILE A 91 -4.09 -6.66 2.34
N PHE A 92 -4.99 -6.70 1.34
CA PHE A 92 -6.38 -6.29 1.53
C PHE A 92 -7.14 -7.22 2.49
N ARG A 93 -6.96 -8.54 2.36
CA ARG A 93 -7.54 -9.54 3.27
C ARG A 93 -7.03 -9.36 4.70
N ALA A 94 -5.72 -9.15 4.87
CA ALA A 94 -5.12 -8.90 6.18
C ALA A 94 -5.67 -7.61 6.81
N ALA A 95 -5.77 -6.53 6.04
CA ALA A 95 -6.36 -5.28 6.50
C ALA A 95 -7.83 -5.44 6.92
N TYR A 96 -8.64 -6.17 6.14
CA TYR A 96 -10.02 -6.48 6.51
C TYR A 96 -10.09 -7.33 7.78
N GLY A 97 -9.26 -8.36 7.90
CA GLY A 97 -9.17 -9.20 9.09
C GLY A 97 -8.81 -8.39 10.34
N LEU A 98 -7.88 -7.43 10.23
CA LEU A 98 -7.54 -6.52 11.33
C LEU A 98 -8.70 -5.61 11.72
N LEU A 99 -9.44 -5.08 10.74
CA LEU A 99 -10.62 -4.26 10.99
C LEU A 99 -11.76 -5.05 11.66
N HIS A 100 -11.97 -6.28 11.22
CA HIS A 100 -13.06 -7.14 11.70
C HIS A 100 -12.75 -7.78 13.06
N ASN A 101 -11.51 -8.23 13.28
CA ASN A 101 -11.10 -8.87 14.53
C ASN A 101 -10.74 -7.86 15.63
N SER A 102 -10.60 -6.58 15.28
CA SER A 102 -10.51 -5.53 16.28
C SER A 102 -11.77 -5.56 17.13
N ARG A 103 -11.61 -5.73 18.44
CA ARG A 103 -12.70 -5.60 19.44
C ARG A 103 -13.41 -4.22 19.40
N ARG A 104 -12.91 -3.31 18.54
CA ARG A 104 -13.46 -1.98 18.25
C ARG A 104 -14.34 -1.94 17.01
N SER A 105 -14.56 -3.05 16.30
CA SER A 105 -15.63 -3.16 15.31
C SER A 105 -16.98 -3.25 16.02
N LYS A 106 -17.34 -2.18 16.73
CA LYS A 106 -18.70 -2.01 17.24
C LYS A 106 -19.52 -1.49 16.08
N VAL A 107 -20.69 -2.06 15.87
CA VAL A 107 -21.69 -1.47 14.97
C VAL A 107 -21.81 0.01 15.32
N GLY A 108 -21.30 0.87 14.44
CA GLY A 108 -21.43 2.31 14.60
C GLY A 108 -22.90 2.65 14.38
N ILE A 109 -23.47 3.50 15.22
CA ILE A 109 -24.81 4.02 14.96
C ILE A 109 -24.62 5.47 14.52
N GLU A 110 -24.65 5.71 13.22
CA GLU A 110 -24.67 7.07 12.66
C GLU A 110 -26.11 7.39 12.25
N ALA A 111 -26.69 8.45 12.84
CA ALA A 111 -28.08 8.85 12.58
C ALA A 111 -29.13 7.72 12.75
N GLY A 112 -28.89 6.79 13.68
CA GLY A 112 -29.78 5.65 13.92
C GLY A 112 -29.60 4.47 12.97
N VAL A 113 -28.65 4.54 12.03
CA VAL A 113 -28.37 3.47 11.06
C VAL A 113 -27.11 2.72 11.47
N GLU A 114 -27.20 1.39 11.49
CA GLU A 114 -26.05 0.50 11.69
C GLU A 114 -25.04 0.64 10.55
N PHE A 115 -23.81 0.97 10.91
CA PHE A 115 -22.67 0.98 10.02
C PHE A 115 -21.93 -0.33 10.05
N ARG A 116 -21.65 -0.87 8.85
CA ARG A 116 -20.73 -1.99 8.69
C ARG A 116 -19.74 -1.76 7.57
N VAL A 117 -18.46 -1.95 7.89
CA VAL A 117 -17.38 -2.03 6.90
C VAL A 117 -17.33 -3.46 6.37
N TYR A 118 -17.71 -3.63 5.10
CA TYR A 118 -17.64 -4.92 4.42
C TYR A 118 -16.29 -5.11 3.73
N GLU A 119 -15.88 -6.36 3.51
CA GLU A 119 -14.65 -6.72 2.80
C GLU A 119 -14.54 -6.00 1.45
N ARG A 120 -15.62 -6.01 0.66
CA ARG A 120 -15.69 -5.30 -0.63
C ARG A 120 -15.34 -3.80 -0.54
N HIS A 121 -15.65 -3.13 0.57
CA HIS A 121 -15.30 -1.72 0.75
C HIS A 121 -13.78 -1.57 0.94
N VAL A 122 -13.18 -2.44 1.75
CA VAL A 122 -11.73 -2.46 2.00
C VAL A 122 -10.98 -2.76 0.70
N PHE A 123 -11.43 -3.74 -0.07
CA PHE A 123 -10.85 -4.08 -1.37
C PHE A 123 -10.94 -2.93 -2.36
N TRP A 124 -12.09 -2.27 -2.46
CA TRP A 124 -12.26 -1.13 -3.36
C TRP A 124 -11.36 0.05 -2.97
N LEU A 125 -11.31 0.40 -1.67
CA LEU A 125 -10.45 1.49 -1.17
C LEU A 125 -8.97 1.15 -1.37
N GLY A 126 -8.57 -0.09 -1.09
CA GLY A 126 -7.22 -0.59 -1.31
C GLY A 126 -6.81 -0.53 -2.77
N ALA A 127 -7.61 -1.10 -3.67
CA ALA A 127 -7.34 -1.08 -5.11
C ALA A 127 -7.25 0.35 -5.65
N THR A 128 -8.16 1.24 -5.23
CA THR A 128 -8.16 2.65 -5.64
C THR A 128 -6.92 3.39 -5.13
N ALA A 129 -6.48 3.13 -3.90
CA ALA A 129 -5.27 3.72 -3.35
C ALA A 129 -4.01 3.24 -4.10
N PHE A 130 -3.89 1.94 -4.34
CA PHE A 130 -2.78 1.38 -5.11
C PHE A 130 -2.75 1.92 -6.54
N LEU A 131 -3.89 1.99 -7.23
CA LEU A 131 -3.96 2.55 -8.58
C LEU A 131 -3.56 4.03 -8.63
N LYS A 132 -3.84 4.80 -7.58
CA LYS A 132 -3.45 6.21 -7.48
C LYS A 132 -1.96 6.39 -7.21
N THR A 133 -1.37 5.52 -6.40
CA THR A 133 0.04 5.62 -6.01
C THR A 133 0.98 5.00 -7.04
N LEU A 134 0.56 3.93 -7.72
CA LEU A 134 1.38 3.26 -8.72
C LEU A 134 1.48 4.13 -9.99
N PRO A 135 2.69 4.46 -10.46
CA PRO A 135 2.90 5.47 -11.49
C PRO A 135 2.24 5.05 -12.81
N GLU A 136 1.20 5.77 -13.25
CA GLU A 136 0.63 5.58 -14.58
C GLU A 136 1.70 5.79 -15.66
N ARG A 137 1.60 5.02 -16.76
CA ARG A 137 2.39 5.25 -17.96
C ARG A 137 2.11 6.68 -18.40
N GLN A 138 2.96 7.62 -18.00
CA GLN A 138 3.04 8.93 -18.64
C GLN A 138 3.49 8.61 -20.06
N GLY A 139 2.51 8.51 -20.96
CA GLY A 139 2.77 8.41 -22.38
C GLY A 139 3.83 9.44 -22.72
N GLN A 140 4.83 9.02 -23.49
CA GLN A 140 5.83 9.86 -24.12
C GLN A 140 5.14 10.86 -25.07
N SER A 141 4.41 11.80 -24.52
CA SER A 141 3.67 12.83 -25.24
C SER A 141 3.87 14.15 -24.50
N GLN A 142 5.13 14.53 -24.36
CA GLN A 142 5.65 15.81 -24.83
C GLN A 142 7.15 15.82 -24.61
N ALA A 143 7.88 15.79 -25.73
CA ALA A 143 9.31 16.04 -25.80
C ALA A 143 9.57 17.50 -25.42
N GLY A 144 9.61 17.79 -24.13
CA GLY A 144 10.23 18.99 -23.61
C GLY A 144 11.73 18.73 -23.48
N PRO A 145 12.61 19.44 -24.21
CA PRO A 145 14.05 19.35 -24.02
C PRO A 145 14.40 20.09 -22.72
N GLY A 146 14.30 19.40 -21.60
CA GLY A 146 14.48 19.99 -20.27
C GLY A 146 15.13 19.00 -19.31
N LEU A 147 16.45 18.97 -19.34
CA LEU A 147 17.40 18.58 -18.29
C LEU A 147 16.88 17.63 -17.19
N GLY A 148 17.17 16.34 -17.40
CA GLY A 148 17.76 15.47 -16.39
C GLY A 148 17.08 15.42 -15.01
N GLN A 149 15.95 14.71 -14.92
CA GLN A 149 15.63 14.01 -13.68
C GLN A 149 15.74 12.51 -13.93
N GLY A 150 16.77 11.90 -13.34
CA GLY A 150 16.94 10.45 -13.20
C GLY A 150 15.88 9.87 -12.26
N SER A 151 14.60 10.12 -12.53
CA SER A 151 13.50 9.47 -11.87
C SER A 151 13.58 8.00 -12.26
N SER A 152 13.99 7.17 -11.29
CA SER A 152 14.10 5.72 -11.44
C SER A 152 12.72 5.16 -11.78
N ARG A 153 12.41 5.12 -13.08
CA ARG A 153 11.14 4.64 -13.58
C ARG A 153 11.15 3.13 -13.49
N MET A 154 10.31 2.61 -12.62
CA MET A 154 10.09 1.18 -12.52
C MET A 154 9.63 0.64 -13.88
N PRO A 155 10.08 -0.55 -14.30
CA PRO A 155 9.68 -1.11 -15.57
C PRO A 155 8.16 -1.37 -15.63
N GLU A 156 7.52 -0.90 -16.71
CA GLU A 156 6.09 -1.04 -16.94
C GLU A 156 5.60 -2.49 -16.86
N PHE A 157 6.45 -3.46 -17.23
CA PHE A 157 6.11 -4.88 -17.20
C PHE A 157 5.79 -5.39 -15.79
N VAL A 158 6.26 -4.71 -14.73
CA VAL A 158 5.98 -5.12 -13.35
C VAL A 158 4.60 -4.66 -12.90
N TYR A 159 4.26 -3.38 -13.12
CA TYR A 159 2.99 -2.83 -12.65
C TYR A 159 1.82 -3.01 -13.61
N ALA A 160 2.05 -3.19 -14.91
CA ALA A 160 0.96 -3.33 -15.88
C ALA A 160 0.01 -4.50 -15.56
N PRO A 161 0.50 -5.73 -15.25
CA PRO A 161 -0.36 -6.84 -14.87
C PRO A 161 -1.17 -6.55 -13.60
N LEU A 162 -0.51 -6.00 -12.57
CA LEU A 162 -1.14 -5.64 -11.30
C LEU A 162 -2.24 -4.60 -11.51
N ARG A 163 -1.98 -3.52 -12.24
CA ARG A 163 -3.00 -2.48 -12.51
C ARG A 163 -4.18 -3.02 -13.29
N LYS A 164 -3.91 -3.82 -14.33
CA LYS A 164 -4.97 -4.47 -15.12
C LYS A 164 -5.84 -5.34 -14.22
N TYR A 165 -5.23 -6.11 -13.32
CA TYR A 165 -5.94 -6.90 -12.33
C TYR A 165 -6.78 -6.03 -11.39
N LEU A 166 -6.19 -5.03 -10.74
CA LEU A 166 -6.88 -4.15 -9.79
C LEU A 166 -8.08 -3.44 -10.43
N ARG A 167 -7.94 -2.95 -11.67
CA ARG A 167 -9.06 -2.34 -12.42
C ARG A 167 -10.14 -3.38 -12.75
N THR A 168 -9.78 -4.40 -13.52
CA THR A 168 -10.78 -5.30 -14.12
C THR A 168 -11.41 -6.28 -13.14
N LYS A 169 -10.68 -6.70 -12.10
CA LYS A 169 -11.14 -7.72 -11.15
C LYS A 169 -11.71 -7.15 -9.87
N ILE A 170 -11.27 -5.96 -9.46
CA ILE A 170 -11.73 -5.35 -8.20
C ILE A 170 -12.60 -4.14 -8.48
N VAL A 171 -12.06 -3.11 -9.14
CA VAL A 171 -12.79 -1.85 -9.34
C VAL A 171 -14.03 -2.09 -10.22
N ASP A 172 -13.86 -2.57 -11.45
CA ASP A 172 -14.94 -2.70 -12.44
C ASP A 172 -16.04 -3.66 -11.96
N ARG A 173 -15.68 -4.74 -11.26
CA ARG A 173 -16.64 -5.68 -10.68
C ARG A 173 -17.47 -5.07 -9.55
N LEU A 174 -16.91 -4.12 -8.82
CA LEU A 174 -17.60 -3.40 -7.76
C LEU A 174 -18.33 -2.15 -8.28
N GLU A 175 -18.10 -1.73 -9.53
CA GLU A 175 -18.74 -0.56 -10.16
C GLU A 175 -20.17 -0.81 -10.64
N VAL A 176 -20.57 -2.07 -10.87
CA VAL A 176 -21.91 -2.43 -11.39
C VAL A 176 -23.04 -2.18 -10.38
N GLU A 177 -22.69 -1.89 -9.13
CA GLU A 177 -23.61 -1.91 -7.98
C GLU A 177 -23.84 -0.52 -7.37
N GLU A 178 -24.35 0.49 -8.12
CA GLU A 178 -24.84 1.85 -7.68
C GLU A 178 -24.00 2.70 -6.70
N LYS A 179 -22.92 2.16 -6.15
CA LYS A 179 -22.21 2.64 -4.96
C LYS A 179 -21.06 3.55 -5.35
N LYS A 180 -20.68 3.63 -6.64
CA LYS A 180 -19.64 4.56 -7.15
C LYS A 180 -20.01 6.01 -6.86
N ALA A 181 -21.26 6.40 -7.12
CA ALA A 181 -21.71 7.76 -6.83
C ALA A 181 -21.70 8.05 -5.33
N TYR A 182 -22.14 7.10 -4.51
CA TYR A 182 -22.15 7.20 -3.05
C TYR A 182 -20.73 7.31 -2.48
N PHE A 183 -19.83 6.38 -2.80
CA PHE A 183 -18.44 6.39 -2.34
C PHE A 183 -17.66 7.58 -2.85
N LYS A 184 -17.84 7.95 -4.13
CA LYS A 184 -17.17 9.12 -4.70
C LYS A 184 -17.66 10.39 -4.01
N ARG A 185 -18.97 10.58 -3.81
CA ARG A 185 -19.51 11.74 -3.05
C ARG A 185 -19.01 11.76 -1.61
N MET A 186 -18.99 10.60 -0.94
CA MET A 186 -18.54 10.49 0.44
C MET A 186 -17.04 10.81 0.60
N LEU A 187 -16.18 10.24 -0.24
CA LEU A 187 -14.75 10.55 -0.23
C LEU A 187 -14.49 12.00 -0.63
N PHE A 188 -15.18 12.52 -1.65
CA PHE A 188 -15.02 13.90 -2.09
C PHE A 188 -15.48 14.89 -1.01
N SER A 189 -16.58 14.59 -0.32
CA SER A 189 -17.04 15.38 0.83
C SER A 189 -16.07 15.29 2.00
N ALA A 190 -15.48 14.13 2.26
CA ALA A 190 -14.52 13.96 3.36
C ALA A 190 -13.18 14.67 3.06
N VAL A 191 -12.70 14.60 1.82
CA VAL A 191 -11.45 15.27 1.40
C VAL A 191 -11.61 16.79 1.40
N ASN A 192 -12.79 17.30 1.05
CA ASN A 192 -13.06 18.74 0.97
C ASN A 192 -13.67 19.33 2.26
N ASP A 193 -13.86 18.53 3.32
CA ASP A 193 -14.25 19.09 4.62
C ASP A 193 -13.05 19.91 5.15
N PRO A 194 -13.19 21.22 5.38
CA PRO A 194 -12.09 22.07 5.84
C PRO A 194 -11.50 21.62 7.19
N ARG A 195 -12.24 20.81 7.97
CA ARG A 195 -11.74 20.20 9.21
C ARG A 195 -10.77 19.02 8.96
N ASN A 196 -10.64 18.55 7.72
CA ASN A 196 -9.83 17.40 7.32
C ASN A 196 -8.52 17.80 6.58
N SER A 197 -8.03 19.04 6.72
CA SER A 197 -6.75 19.55 6.17
C SER A 197 -5.50 18.90 6.81
N ILE A 198 -5.44 17.56 6.79
CA ILE A 198 -4.24 16.76 7.05
C ILE A 198 -3.50 16.46 5.73
N MET A 199 -4.19 16.59 4.58
CA MET A 199 -3.59 16.31 3.27
C MET A 199 -2.56 17.36 2.83
N ASP A 200 -2.61 18.58 3.36
CA ASP A 200 -1.62 19.62 3.04
C ASP A 200 -0.24 19.31 3.65
N ASP A 201 -0.20 18.58 4.77
CA ASP A 201 1.04 18.18 5.45
C ASP A 201 1.76 16.99 4.76
N ILE A 202 1.05 16.18 3.96
CA ILE A 202 1.62 15.00 3.29
C ILE A 202 2.34 15.37 1.99
N ARG A 203 2.06 16.55 1.39
CA ARG A 203 2.77 17.00 0.18
C ARG A 203 4.18 17.55 0.44
N TYR A 204 4.59 17.70 1.69
CA TYR A 204 5.85 18.35 2.07
C TYR A 204 6.88 17.43 2.76
N ARG A 205 6.71 16.10 2.68
CA ARG A 205 7.71 15.12 3.16
C ARG A 205 7.99 14.06 2.12
#